data_AF-A0A9X4G4J5-F1
#
_entry.id   AF-A0A9X4G4J5-F1
#
_cell.length_a   1.000
_cell.length_b   1.000
_cell.length_c   1.000
_cell.angle_alpha   90.00
_cell.angle_beta   90.00
_cell.angle_gamma   90.00
#
_symmetry.space_group_name_H-M   'P 1'
#
loop_
_entity.id
_entity.type
_entity.pdbx_description
1 polymer ?
#
loop_
_entity_poly.entity_id
_entity_poly.type
_entity_poly.pdbx_seq_one_letter_code
_entity_poly.pdbx_strand_id
1 'polypeptide(L)' 'MAKKHYCTGLKNAPENINSCCHQHDRDYGVNGKVSRAEADRRLRECLISQGRHVFAWCAWLAVRCFGWYFWKEKL' A
#
# COMPACT_ATOMS: atom_id res chain seq x y z
N MET A 1 3.35 5.24 -23.21
CA MET A 1 2.56 5.65 -22.02
C MET A 1 3.38 5.30 -20.78
N ALA A 2 3.81 6.26 -19.97
CA ALA A 2 4.58 5.97 -18.76
C ALA A 2 3.69 5.23 -17.75
N LYS A 3 4.10 4.04 -17.30
CA LYS A 3 3.36 3.28 -16.28
C LYS A 3 3.42 4.06 -14.96
N LYS A 4 2.25 4.43 -14.42
CA LYS A 4 2.18 5.07 -13.09
C LYS A 4 2.60 4.05 -12.03
N HIS A 5 3.59 4.41 -11.22
CA HIS A 5 4.03 3.62 -10.06
C HIS A 5 3.26 4.09 -8.83
N TYR A 6 2.38 3.24 -8.31
CA TYR A 6 1.52 3.53 -7.16
C TYR A 6 2.13 3.10 -5.82
N CYS A 7 3.16 2.24 -5.82
CA CYS A 7 3.85 1.89 -4.59
C CYS A 7 4.76 3.04 -4.14
N THR A 8 4.16 4.07 -3.53
CA THR A 8 4.87 5.24 -3.01
C THR A 8 5.96 4.78 -2.04
N GLY A 9 7.24 5.04 -2.37
CA GLY A 9 8.41 4.63 -1.57
C GLY A 9 9.14 3.37 -2.05
N LEU A 10 8.60 2.61 -2.99
CA LEU A 10 9.25 1.42 -3.57
C LEU A 10 9.65 1.69 -5.02
N LYS A 11 10.77 2.39 -5.22
CA LYS A 11 11.28 2.78 -6.56
C LYS A 11 11.48 1.61 -7.54
N ASN A 12 11.61 0.38 -7.03
CA ASN A 12 11.78 -0.86 -7.82
C ASN A 12 10.69 -1.91 -7.55
N ALA A 13 9.49 -1.46 -7.16
CA ALA A 13 8.33 -2.33 -6.97
C ALA A 13 8.07 -3.19 -8.23
N PRO A 14 7.99 -4.52 -8.11
CA PRO A 14 7.59 -5.39 -9.22
C PRO A 14 6.27 -4.95 -9.87
N GLU A 15 6.14 -5.02 -11.19
CA GLU A 15 4.92 -4.53 -11.87
C GLU A 15 3.63 -5.20 -11.36
N ASN A 16 3.71 -6.44 -10.89
CA ASN A 16 2.56 -7.16 -10.37
C ASN A 16 2.03 -6.60 -9.04
N ILE A 17 2.84 -5.91 -8.23
CA ILE A 17 2.37 -5.33 -6.95
C ILE A 17 1.69 -3.96 -7.13
N ASN A 18 1.77 -3.39 -8.33
CA ASN A 18 1.27 -2.05 -8.62
C ASN A 18 -0.26 -1.93 -8.46
N SER A 19 -1.00 -3.00 -8.76
CA SER A 19 -2.45 -3.07 -8.53
C SER A 19 -2.82 -3.08 -7.05
N CYS A 20 -2.06 -3.82 -6.22
CA CYS A 20 -2.23 -3.84 -4.77
C CYS A 20 -1.98 -2.45 -4.15
N CYS A 21 -0.90 -1.78 -4.58
CA CYS A 21 -0.58 -0.43 -4.11
C CYS A 21 -1.60 0.61 -4.57
N HIS A 22 -2.10 0.53 -5.80
CA HIS A 22 -3.16 1.42 -6.27
C HIS A 22 -4.45 1.28 -5.45
N GLN A 23 -4.83 0.05 -5.11
CA GLN A 23 -5.98 -0.21 -4.25
C GLN A 23 -5.75 0.32 -2.83
N HIS A 24 -4.53 0.16 -2.28
CA HIS A 24 -4.17 0.71 -0.98
C HIS A 24 -4.26 2.23 -0.96
N ASP A 25 -3.67 2.93 -1.94
CA ASP A 25 -3.75 4.39 -2.05
C ASP A 25 -5.20 4.90 -2.13
N ARG A 26 -6.06 4.18 -2.88
CA ARG A 26 -7.49 4.50 -3.00
C ARG A 26 -8.24 4.33 -1.67
N ASP A 27 -7.95 3.25 -0.95
CA ASP A 27 -8.57 2.94 0.33
C ASP A 27 -8.02 3.80 1.48
N TYR A 28 -6.76 4.25 1.38
CA TYR A 28 -6.06 5.04 2.39
C TYR A 28 -6.29 6.56 2.24
N GLY A 29 -6.65 7.02 1.03
CA GLY A 29 -6.86 8.44 0.72
C GLY A 29 -8.00 9.09 1.52
N VAL A 30 -8.10 10.42 1.43
CA VAL A 30 -9.12 11.23 2.15
C VAL A 30 -10.55 10.79 1.84
N ASN A 31 -10.78 10.26 0.64
CA ASN A 31 -12.07 9.72 0.19
C ASN A 31 -12.16 8.18 0.30
N GLY A 32 -11.24 7.56 1.05
CA GLY A 32 -11.24 6.13 1.31
C GLY A 32 -12.52 5.69 2.03
N LYS A 33 -13.11 4.58 1.58
CA LYS A 33 -14.37 4.05 2.16
C LYS A 33 -14.15 3.15 3.37
N VAL A 34 -12.89 2.89 3.72
CA VAL A 34 -12.50 1.95 4.77
C VAL A 34 -11.53 2.60 5.75
N SER A 35 -11.38 2.00 6.91
CA SER A 35 -10.39 2.46 7.89
C SER A 35 -8.97 2.22 7.35
N ARG A 36 -7.99 2.99 7.82
CA ARG A 36 -6.57 2.80 7.46
C ARG A 36 -6.08 1.39 7.79
N ALA A 37 -6.47 0.87 8.95
CA ALA A 37 -6.10 -0.48 9.35
C ALA A 37 -6.67 -1.54 8.39
N GLU A 38 -7.89 -1.32 7.87
CA GLU A 38 -8.51 -2.17 6.86
C GLU A 38 -7.81 -2.02 5.49
N ALA A 39 -7.42 -0.80 5.09
CA ALA A 39 -6.63 -0.58 3.88
C ALA A 39 -5.28 -1.32 3.96
N ASP A 40 -4.55 -1.21 5.07
CA ASP A 40 -3.27 -1.90 5.29
C ASP A 40 -3.45 -3.43 5.26
N ARG A 41 -4.52 -3.94 5.87
CA ARG A 41 -4.86 -5.37 5.85
C ARG A 41 -5.09 -5.86 4.41
N ARG A 42 -5.87 -5.12 3.61
CA ARG A 42 -6.15 -5.45 2.20
C ARG A 42 -4.89 -5.45 1.34
N LEU A 43 -3.96 -4.51 1.59
CA LEU A 43 -2.65 -4.51 0.94
C LEU A 43 -1.89 -5.81 1.23
N ARG A 44 -1.85 -6.23 2.50
CA ARG A 44 -1.18 -7.48 2.91
C ARG A 44 -1.81 -8.70 2.23
N GLU A 45 -3.13 -8.81 2.25
CA GLU A 45 -3.87 -9.93 1.63
C GLU A 45 -3.63 -9.98 0.12
N CYS A 46 -3.61 -8.83 -0.57
CA CYS A 46 -3.30 -8.73 -1.99
C CYS A 46 -1.86 -9.19 -2.30
N LEU A 47 -0.88 -8.82 -1.46
CA LEU A 47 0.51 -9.25 -1.65
C LEU A 47 0.70 -10.75 -1.36
N ILE A 48 -0.04 -11.29 -0.38
CA ILE A 48 -0.07 -12.73 -0.07
C ILE A 48 -0.64 -13.53 -1.25
N SER A 49 -1.74 -13.08 -1.86
CA SER A 49 -2.35 -13.77 -3.00
C SER A 49 -1.44 -13.81 -4.23
N GLN A 50 -0.45 -12.92 -4.31
CA GLN A 50 0.61 -12.92 -5.32
C GLN A 50 1.83 -13.78 -4.94
N GLY A 51 1.74 -14.56 -3.86
CA GLY A 51 2.81 -15.44 -3.38
C GLY A 51 3.91 -14.72 -2.57
N ARG A 52 3.77 -13.41 -2.32
CA ARG A 52 4.83 -12.58 -1.70
C ARG A 52 4.68 -12.46 -0.18
N HIS A 53 4.58 -13.59 0.51
CA HIS A 53 4.25 -13.65 1.95
C HIS A 53 5.18 -12.81 2.83
N VAL A 54 6.50 -12.97 2.71
CA VAL A 54 7.48 -12.23 3.52
C VAL A 54 7.36 -10.73 3.25
N PHE A 55 7.33 -10.34 1.98
CA PHE A 55 7.19 -8.94 1.57
C PHE A 55 5.86 -8.34 2.04
N ALA A 56 4.77 -9.10 2.02
CA ALA A 56 3.46 -8.64 2.48
C ALA A 56 3.49 -8.21 3.95
N TRP A 57 4.15 -8.98 4.81
CA TRP A 57 4.32 -8.64 6.21
C TRP A 57 5.26 -7.44 6.42
N CYS A 58 6.37 -7.37 5.68
CA CYS A 58 7.26 -6.21 5.71
C CYS A 58 6.54 -4.91 5.28
N ALA A 59 5.78 -4.97 4.19
CA ALA A 59 5.00 -3.85 3.69
C ALA A 59 3.91 -3.44 4.67
N TRP A 60 3.19 -4.40 5.26
CA TRP A 60 2.17 -4.16 6.28
C TRP A 60 2.76 -3.46 7.52
N LEU A 61 3.90 -3.93 8.02
CA LEU A 61 4.60 -3.27 9.14
C LEU A 61 5.03 -1.84 8.77
N ALA A 62 5.58 -1.64 7.57
CA ALA A 62 6.01 -0.32 7.13
C ALA A 62 4.84 0.68 7.08
N VAL A 63 3.71 0.33 6.46
CA VAL A 63 2.55 1.24 6.38
C VAL A 63 1.90 1.48 7.74
N ARG A 64 1.90 0.50 8.66
CA ARG A 64 1.39 0.66 10.02
C ARG A 64 2.27 1.57 10.88
N CYS A 65 3.60 1.43 10.76
CA CYS A 65 4.56 2.19 11.56
C CYS A 65 4.83 3.59 10.99
N PHE A 66 4.71 3.81 9.67
CA PHE A 66 5.09 5.07 9.03
C PHE A 66 3.93 5.78 8.31
N GLY A 67 2.80 5.13 8.06
CA GLY A 67 1.68 5.72 7.31
C GLY A 67 1.10 6.98 7.99
N TRP A 68 1.10 7.02 9.32
CA TRP A 68 0.67 8.20 10.09
C TRP A 68 1.65 9.38 9.95
N TYR A 69 2.97 9.12 9.87
CA TYR A 69 3.99 10.16 9.71
C TYR A 69 3.85 10.87 8.35
N PHE A 70 3.73 10.10 7.26
CA PHE A 70 3.52 10.66 5.92
C PHE A 70 2.14 11.32 5.75
N TRP A 71 1.15 10.91 6.53
CA TRP A 71 -0.18 11.54 6.47
C TRP A 71 -0.28 12.83 7.28
N LYS A 72 0.52 12.98 8.35
CA LYS A 72 0.53 14.20 9.16
C LYS A 72 0.99 15.43 8.36
N GLU A 73 1.78 15.25 7.31
CA GLU A 73 2.16 16.31 6.37
C GLU A 73 1.04 16.67 5.37
N LYS A 74 -0.05 15.89 5.30
CA LYS A 74 -1.19 16.11 4.39
C LYS A 74 -2.47 16.61 5.08
N LEU A 75 -2.46 16.80 6.41
CA LEU A 75 -3.50 17.47 7.18
C LEU A 75 -3.10 18.94 7.42
#